data_AF-A0A2H0BJA4-F1
#
_entry.id   AF-A0A2H0BJA4-F1
#
_cell.length_a   1.000
_cell.length_b   1.000
_cell.length_c   1.000
_cell.angle_alpha   90.00
_cell.angle_beta   90.00
_cell.angle_gamma   90.00
#
_symmetry.space_group_name_H-M   'P 1'
#
loop_
_entity.id
_entity.type
_entity.pdbx_description
1 polymer ?
#
loop_
_entity_poly.entity_id
_entity_poly.type
_entity_poly.pdbx_seq_one_letter_code
_entity_poly.pdbx_strand_id
1 'polypeptide(L)'
;MEIDKIDSIYLTRQNLKLLLGSKRRTLDYRISSLIKKGVLLRLKKGFYLNLGYLDKSQFKRQLLEYLGQTMVYPSYLSGEYVLAEKGF
;
A
#
# COMPACT_ATOMS: atom_id res chain seq x y z
N MET A 1 6.36 -7.22 16.05
CA MET A 1 7.20 -7.32 14.84
C MET A 1 7.15 -5.95 14.20
N GLU A 2 8.30 -5.29 14.01
CA GLU A 2 8.44 -3.83 13.86
C GLU A 2 7.98 -3.24 12.51
N ILE A 3 6.96 -3.81 11.86
CA ILE A 3 6.41 -3.24 10.62
C ILE A 3 5.48 -2.06 10.92
N ASP A 4 4.86 -2.03 12.12
CA ASP A 4 4.01 -0.91 12.56
C ASP A 4 4.79 0.40 12.78
N LYS A 5 6.13 0.33 12.86
CA LYS A 5 7.03 1.48 12.91
C LYS A 5 7.48 1.97 11.53
N ILE A 6 7.11 1.27 10.45
CA ILE A 6 7.53 1.64 9.11
C ILE A 6 6.62 2.77 8.63
N ASP A 7 7.21 3.95 8.48
CA ASP A 7 6.53 5.19 8.10
C ASP A 7 6.09 5.24 6.62
N SER A 8 6.17 4.11 5.92
CA SER A 8 5.80 4.00 4.51
C SER A 8 4.34 3.57 4.37
N ILE A 9 3.60 4.36 3.57
CA ILE A 9 2.20 4.12 3.23
C ILE A 9 2.02 2.76 2.54
N TYR A 10 2.90 2.46 1.58
CA TYR A 10 2.90 1.19 0.86
C TYR A 10 4.29 0.56 0.89
N LEU A 11 4.33 -0.74 0.62
CA LEU A 11 5.55 -1.53 0.56
C LEU A 11 5.54 -2.35 -0.73
N THR A 12 6.66 -2.30 -1.45
CA THR A 12 6.89 -3.20 -2.58
C THR A 12 7.50 -4.51 -2.10
N ARG A 13 7.50 -5.52 -2.97
CA ARG A 13 8.24 -6.76 -2.70
C ARG A 13 9.73 -6.52 -2.46
N GLN A 14 10.33 -5.51 -3.10
CA GLN A 14 11.73 -5.15 -2.88
C GLN A 14 11.93 -4.58 -1.48
N ASN A 15 11.06 -3.67 -1.03
CA ASN A 15 11.08 -3.14 0.34
C ASN A 15 10.97 -4.29 1.36
N LEU A 16 10.02 -5.20 1.14
CA LEU A 16 9.81 -6.36 2.01
C LEU A 16 11.00 -7.32 1.99
N LYS A 17 11.71 -7.45 0.86
CA LYS A 17 12.94 -8.25 0.76
C LYS A 17 14.06 -7.65 1.62
N LEU A 18 14.17 -6.32 1.67
CA LEU A 18 15.14 -5.62 2.52
C LEU A 18 14.79 -5.79 4.01
N LEU A 19 13.50 -5.65 4.35
CA LEU A 19 13.02 -5.71 5.73
C LEU A 19 12.96 -7.13 6.31
N LEU A 20 12.57 -8.11 5.51
CA LEU A 20 12.30 -9.49 5.95
C LEU A 20 13.38 -10.47 5.51
N GLY A 21 14.40 -10.02 4.78
CA GLY A 21 15.45 -10.84 4.23
C GLY A 21 15.11 -11.46 2.86
N SER A 22 16.16 -11.97 2.22
CA SER A 22 16.19 -12.28 0.77
C SER A 22 15.80 -13.71 0.39
N LYS A 23 15.69 -14.64 1.34
CA LYS A 23 15.28 -16.03 1.07
C LYS A 23 13.83 -16.07 0.58
N ARG A 24 13.60 -16.42 -0.69
CA ARG A 24 12.29 -16.34 -1.36
C ARG A 24 11.17 -17.12 -0.65
N ARG A 25 11.37 -18.42 -0.34
CA ARG A 25 10.35 -19.24 0.37
C ARG A 25 10.02 -18.67 1.74
N THR A 26 11.02 -18.13 2.43
CA THR A 26 10.87 -17.47 3.73
C THR A 26 10.13 -16.13 3.59
N LEU A 27 10.42 -15.37 2.53
CA LEU A 27 9.77 -14.08 2.25
C LEU A 27 8.29 -14.26 1.93
N ASP A 28 7.94 -15.18 1.03
CA ASP A 28 6.53 -15.42 0.65
C ASP A 28 5.69 -15.88 1.85
N TYR A 29 6.25 -16.76 2.69
CA TYR A 29 5.62 -17.18 3.94
C TYR A 29 5.43 -16.00 4.91
N ARG A 30 6.47 -15.18 5.13
CA ARG A 30 6.40 -14.02 6.03
C ARG A 30 5.40 -12.98 5.55
N ILE A 31 5.38 -12.66 4.26
CA ILE A 31 4.39 -11.76 3.66
C ILE A 31 2.98 -12.31 3.87
N SER A 32 2.76 -13.61 3.61
CA SER A 32 1.46 -14.25 3.83
C SER A 32 1.03 -14.21 5.29
N SER A 33 1.98 -14.39 6.22
CA SER A 33 1.71 -14.27 7.66
C SER A 33 1.29 -12.84 8.05
N LEU A 34 1.94 -11.81 7.49
CA LEU A 34 1.61 -10.40 7.76
C LEU A 34 0.25 -10.00 7.20
N ILE A 35 -0.12 -10.54 6.03
CA ILE A 35 -1.47 -10.36 5.46
C ILE A 35 -2.51 -11.00 6.37
N LYS A 36 -2.29 -12.24 6.83
CA LYS A 36 -3.19 -12.94 7.75
C LYS A 36 -3.35 -12.22 9.09
N LYS A 37 -2.31 -11.50 9.53
CA LYS A 37 -2.33 -10.71 10.78
C LYS A 37 -2.94 -9.31 10.60
N GLY A 38 -3.38 -8.93 9.40
CA GLY A 38 -3.94 -7.61 9.14
C GLY A 38 -2.92 -6.47 9.17
N VAL A 39 -1.62 -6.77 9.05
CA VAL A 39 -0.57 -5.73 8.99
C VAL A 39 -0.42 -5.19 7.57
N LEU A 40 -0.56 -6.08 6.58
CA LEU A 40 -0.46 -5.74 5.16
C LEU A 40 -1.75 -6.09 4.43
N LEU A 41 -2.22 -5.19 3.57
CA LEU A 41 -3.23 -5.51 2.57
C LEU A 41 -2.56 -5.62 1.19
N ARG A 42 -2.77 -6.73 0.50
CA ARG A 42 -2.25 -6.88 -0.87
C ARG A 42 -3.13 -6.12 -1.84
N LEU A 43 -2.57 -5.10 -2.51
CA LEU A 43 -3.26 -4.34 -3.56
C LEU A 43 -3.08 -4.97 -4.94
N LYS A 44 -1.83 -5.30 -5.30
CA LYS A 44 -1.49 -6.04 -6.53
C LYS A 44 -0.29 -6.95 -6.30
N LYS A 45 0.11 -7.74 -7.30
CA LYS A 45 1.29 -8.61 -7.19
C LYS A 45 2.54 -7.76 -6.89
N GLY A 46 3.12 -7.96 -5.70
CA GLY A 46 4.33 -7.27 -5.28
C GLY A 46 4.13 -5.86 -4.73
N PHE A 47 2.88 -5.43 -4.49
CA PHE A 47 2.55 -4.12 -3.91
C PHE A 47 1.53 -4.30 -2.79
N TYR A 48 1.85 -3.77 -1.62
CA TYR A 48 1.13 -4.00 -0.39
C TYR A 48 0.89 -2.66 0.32
N LEU A 49 -0.31 -2.43 0.81
CA LEU A 49 -0.67 -1.32 1.67
C LEU A 49 -0.32 -1.66 3.11
N ASN A 50 0.29 -0.71 3.83
CA ASN A 50 0.49 -0.80 5.26
C ASN A 50 -0.82 -0.39 5.97
N LEU A 51 -1.52 -1.37 6.57
CA LEU A 51 -2.81 -1.11 7.21
C LEU A 51 -2.68 -0.26 8.47
N GLY A 52 -1.53 -0.31 9.16
CA GLY A 52 -1.25 0.57 10.29
C GLY A 52 -1.20 2.06 9.91
N TYR A 53 -1.02 2.39 8.62
CA TYR A 53 -1.10 3.75 8.10
C TYR A 53 -2.54 4.15 7.73
N LEU A 54 -3.32 3.19 7.19
CA LEU A 54 -4.70 3.41 6.78
C LEU A 54 -5.58 3.82 7.98
N ASP A 55 -5.45 3.10 9.10
CA ASP A 55 -6.26 3.33 10.29
C ASP A 55 -5.95 4.67 10.98
N LYS A 56 -4.75 5.21 10.76
CA LYS A 56 -4.32 6.51 11.28
C LYS A 56 -4.69 7.68 10.35
N SER A 57 -5.05 7.40 9.10
CA SER A 57 -5.33 8.44 8.12
C SER A 57 -6.76 8.99 8.27
N GLN A 58 -6.88 10.28 8.59
CA GLN A 58 -8.16 11.01 8.52
C GLN A 58 -8.64 11.20 7.06
N PHE A 59 -7.73 11.06 6.10
CA PHE A 59 -7.87 11.46 4.70
C PHE A 59 -7.91 10.25 3.75
N LYS A 60 -8.89 9.36 3.96
CA LYS A 60 -9.02 8.09 3.20
C LYS A 60 -9.09 8.31 1.68
N ARG A 61 -9.77 9.36 1.21
CA ARG A 61 -9.89 9.65 -0.23
C ARG A 61 -8.54 10.03 -0.84
N GLN A 62 -7.84 11.04 -0.30
CA GLN A 62 -6.52 11.45 -0.83
C GLN A 62 -5.52 10.29 -0.82
N LEU A 63 -5.59 9.43 0.20
CA LEU A 63 -4.77 8.23 0.26
C LEU A 63 -5.06 7.27 -0.90
N LEU A 64 -6.33 7.04 -1.25
CA LEU A 64 -6.70 6.18 -2.38
C LEU A 64 -6.28 6.80 -3.73
N GLU A 65 -6.43 8.11 -3.89
CA GLU A 65 -5.96 8.83 -5.08
C GLU A 65 -4.45 8.70 -5.24
N TYR A 66 -3.69 8.91 -4.16
CA TYR A 66 -2.24 8.73 -4.13
C TYR A 66 -1.82 7.30 -4.46
N LEU A 67 -2.48 6.29 -3.86
CA LEU A 67 -2.21 4.88 -4.14
C LEU A 67 -2.52 4.53 -5.60
N GLY A 68 -3.62 5.04 -6.15
CA GLY A 68 -4.00 4.86 -7.55
C GLY A 68 -2.92 5.38 -8.50
N GLN A 69 -2.51 6.64 -8.30
CA GLN A 69 -1.45 7.28 -9.09
C GLN A 69 -0.10 6.57 -8.98
N THR A 70 0.23 6.09 -7.78
CA THR A 70 1.49 5.36 -7.54
C THR A 70 1.49 3.98 -8.22
N MET A 71 0.35 3.29 -8.25
CA MET A 71 0.26 1.95 -8.81
C MET A 71 0.19 1.93 -10.33
N VAL A 72 -0.39 2.96 -10.94
CA VAL A 72 -0.52 3.10 -12.39
C VAL A 72 0.26 4.35 -12.76
N TYR A 73 1.53 4.23 -13.11
CA TYR A 73 2.33 5.39 -13.49
C TYR A 73 2.62 5.38 -14.99
N PRO A 74 2.47 6.52 -15.70
CA PRO A 74 1.88 7.77 -15.23
C PRO A 74 0.35 7.66 -15.12
N SER A 75 -0.24 8.24 -14.07
CA SER A 75 -1.70 8.37 -13.93
C SER A 75 -2.03 9.74 -13.36
N TYR A 76 -3.11 10.30 -13.90
CA TYR A 76 -3.71 11.54 -13.45
C TYR A 76 -5.16 11.27 -13.05
N LEU A 77 -5.71 12.10 -12.18
CA LEU A 77 -7.15 12.13 -11.96
C LEU A 77 -7.82 12.61 -13.25
N SER A 78 -8.87 11.93 -13.69
CA SER A 78 -9.61 12.36 -14.87
C SER A 78 -10.36 13.66 -14.58
N GLY A 79 -10.60 14.45 -15.63
CA GLY A 79 -11.37 15.69 -15.48
C GLY A 79 -12.76 15.42 -14.93
N GLU A 80 -13.41 14.34 -15.39
CA GLU A 80 -14.73 13.90 -14.91
C GLU A 80 -14.70 13.56 -13.43
N TYR A 81 -13.64 12.87 -12.95
CA TYR A 81 -13.49 12.56 -11.53
C TYR A 81 -13.41 13.83 -10.68
N VAL A 82 -12.61 14.81 -11.11
CA VAL A 82 -12.43 16.08 -10.40
C VAL A 82 -13.71 16.93 -10.46
N LEU A 83 -14.37 16.98 -11.61
CA LEU A 83 -15.63 17.72 -11.77
C LEU A 83 -16.73 17.14 -10.89
N ALA A 84 -16.91 15.83 -10.90
CA ALA A 84 -17.85 15.14 -10.02
C ALA A 84 -17.53 15.38 -8.53
N GLU A 85 -16.24 15.46 -8.16
CA GLU A 85 -15.80 15.79 -6.81
C GLU A 85 -16.16 17.23 -6.41
N LYS A 86 -16.13 18.16 -7.36
CA LYS A 86 -16.51 19.57 -7.16
C LYS A 86 -18.00 19.85 -7.33
N GLY A 87 -18.80 18.84 -7.68
CA GLY A 87 -20.25 18.95 -7.84
C GLY A 87 -20.71 19.45 -9.22
N PHE A 88 -19.87 19.27 -10.24
CA PHE A 88 -20.21 19.51 -11.65
C PHE A 88 -20.64 18.22 -12.35
#